data_AF-A0AAD1M077-F1
#
_entry.id   AF-A0AAD1M077-F1
#
_cell.length_a   1.000
_cell.length_b   1.000
_cell.length_c   1.000
_cell.angle_alpha   90.00
_cell.angle_beta   90.00
_cell.angle_gamma   90.00
#
_symmetry.space_group_name_H-M   'P 1'
#
loop_
_entity.id
_entity.type
_entity.pdbx_description
1 polymer ?
#
loop_
_entity_poly.entity_id
_entity_poly.type
_entity_poly.pdbx_seq_one_letter_code
_entity_poly.pdbx_strand_id
1 'polypeptide(L)'
;MAATHYPPPSPREKVNEDDHDLLTFGEAGERLRIEIASAEAAEAELLLSGSRADLDKIRARLAALRAAAKRNTAQPINDANFERFFGYPGKAKRNISGSPSD
;
A
#
# COMPACT_ATOMS: atom_id res chain seq x y z
N MET A 1 -28.26 -8.39 -47.21
CA MET A 1 -27.63 -7.66 -46.09
C MET A 1 -27.79 -8.52 -44.84
N ALA A 2 -26.70 -9.13 -44.35
CA ALA A 2 -26.72 -10.00 -43.18
C ALA A 2 -26.37 -9.19 -41.94
N ALA A 3 -27.29 -9.09 -40.99
CA ALA A 3 -27.05 -8.48 -39.69
C ALA A 3 -26.59 -9.58 -38.72
N THR A 4 -25.33 -9.53 -38.31
CA THR A 4 -24.73 -10.44 -37.33
C THR A 4 -25.35 -10.19 -35.96
N HIS A 5 -26.02 -11.20 -35.41
CA HIS A 5 -26.59 -11.19 -34.07
C HIS A 5 -25.46 -11.33 -33.05
N TYR A 6 -25.15 -10.26 -32.30
CA TYR A 6 -24.26 -10.33 -31.15
C TYR A 6 -25.06 -10.95 -29.99
N PRO A 7 -24.67 -12.12 -29.44
CA PRO A 7 -25.31 -12.61 -28.23
C PRO A 7 -25.01 -11.63 -27.08
N PRO A 8 -25.98 -11.39 -26.17
CA PRO A 8 -25.76 -10.53 -25.02
C PRO A 8 -24.64 -11.12 -24.15
N PRO A 9 -23.78 -10.27 -23.55
CA PRO A 9 -22.76 -10.74 -22.63
C PRO A 9 -23.42 -11.47 -21.46
N SER A 10 -22.95 -12.70 -21.20
CA SER A 10 -23.34 -13.51 -20.05
C SER A 10 -23.24 -12.68 -18.75
N PRO A 11 -24.22 -12.75 -17.83
CA PRO A 11 -24.16 -11.97 -16.60
C PRO A 11 -22.96 -12.44 -15.80
N ARG A 12 -21.98 -11.53 -15.62
CA ARG A 12 -20.89 -11.72 -14.66
C ARG A 12 -21.55 -11.90 -13.30
N GLU A 13 -21.52 -13.11 -12.78
CA GLU A 13 -21.99 -13.43 -11.43
C GLU A 13 -21.18 -12.55 -10.48
N LYS A 14 -21.86 -11.59 -9.82
CA LYS A 14 -21.26 -10.79 -8.77
C LYS A 14 -20.97 -11.75 -7.62
N VAL A 15 -19.73 -12.16 -7.50
CA VAL A 15 -19.22 -12.78 -6.27
C VAL A 15 -19.65 -11.84 -5.15
N ASN A 16 -20.33 -12.38 -4.14
CA ASN A 16 -20.77 -11.63 -2.97
C ASN A 16 -19.54 -10.92 -2.39
N GLU A 17 -19.39 -9.65 -2.73
CA GLU A 17 -18.28 -8.79 -2.36
C GLU A 17 -18.47 -8.56 -0.87
N ASP A 18 -17.80 -9.36 -0.03
CA ASP A 18 -17.57 -8.98 1.35
C ASP A 18 -17.04 -7.55 1.31
N ASP A 19 -17.81 -6.60 1.85
CA ASP A 19 -17.51 -5.18 1.87
C ASP A 19 -16.10 -4.97 2.44
N HIS A 20 -15.12 -4.81 1.55
CA HIS A 20 -13.76 -4.56 1.95
C HIS A 20 -13.62 -3.08 2.28
N ASP A 21 -13.65 -2.76 3.57
CA ASP A 21 -13.34 -1.41 4.05
C ASP A 21 -11.97 -0.98 3.51
N LEU A 22 -11.99 -0.07 2.54
CA LEU A 22 -10.78 0.50 1.98
C LEU A 22 -10.17 1.43 3.01
N LEU A 23 -8.97 1.07 3.50
CA LEU A 23 -8.23 1.91 4.43
C LEU A 23 -7.59 3.09 3.69
N THR A 24 -7.62 4.26 4.31
CA THR A 24 -6.75 5.36 3.91
C THR A 24 -5.28 5.03 4.19
N PHE A 25 -4.35 5.72 3.52
CA PHE A 25 -2.92 5.57 3.79
C PHE A 25 -2.55 5.83 5.26
N GLY A 26 -3.27 6.75 5.92
CA GLY A 26 -3.09 7.04 7.34
C GLY A 26 -3.49 5.85 8.22
N GLU A 27 -4.67 5.29 8.00
CA GLU A 27 -5.18 4.13 8.74
C GLU A 27 -4.35 2.88 8.48
N ALA A 28 -3.97 2.63 7.22
CA ALA A 28 -3.05 1.55 6.88
C ALA A 28 -1.69 1.74 7.57
N GLY A 29 -1.21 2.99 7.68
CA GLY A 29 0.04 3.33 8.36
C GLY A 29 0.00 3.09 9.87
N GLU A 30 -1.10 3.42 10.52
CA GLU A 30 -1.30 3.13 11.94
C GLU A 30 -1.31 1.63 12.21
N ARG A 31 -2.08 0.88 11.41
CA ARG A 31 -2.15 -0.58 11.53
C ARG A 31 -0.78 -1.24 11.30
N LEU A 32 -0.03 -0.77 10.31
CA LEU A 32 1.34 -1.24 10.06
C LEU A 32 2.27 -0.98 11.26
N ARG A 33 2.16 0.19 11.92
CA ARG A 33 2.98 0.51 13.11
C ARG A 33 2.68 -0.43 14.28
N ILE A 34 1.39 -0.68 14.56
CA ILE A 34 0.97 -1.59 15.63
C ILE A 34 1.46 -3.02 15.35
N GLU A 35 1.29 -3.49 14.11
CA GLU A 35 1.69 -4.83 13.71
C GLU A 35 3.22 -5.02 13.77
N ILE A 36 4.02 -4.01 13.38
CA ILE A 36 5.47 -4.05 13.52
C ILE A 36 5.85 -4.18 15.00
N ALA A 37 5.29 -3.36 15.88
CA ALA A 37 5.60 -3.40 17.32
C ALA A 37 5.26 -4.76 17.94
N SER A 38 4.12 -5.35 17.57
CA SER A 38 3.74 -6.70 18.01
C SER A 38 4.73 -7.76 17.52
N ALA A 39 5.14 -7.70 16.25
CA ALA A 39 6.10 -8.65 15.69
C ALA A 39 7.51 -8.49 16.29
N GLU A 40 7.93 -7.26 16.65
CA GLU A 40 9.20 -7.00 17.36
C GLU A 40 9.17 -7.60 18.78
N ALA A 41 8.06 -7.47 19.50
CA ALA A 41 7.89 -8.11 20.80
C ALA A 41 7.97 -9.65 20.69
N ALA A 42 7.29 -10.23 19.68
CA ALA A 42 7.35 -11.66 19.43
C ALA A 42 8.76 -12.14 19.06
N GLU A 43 9.54 -11.38 18.28
CA GLU A 43 10.94 -11.71 18.01
C GLU A 43 11.78 -11.71 19.30
N ALA A 44 11.58 -10.74 20.19
CA ALA A 44 12.28 -10.67 21.47
C ALA A 44 11.97 -11.89 22.36
N GLU A 45 10.72 -12.32 22.44
CA GLU A 45 10.34 -13.53 23.18
C GLU A 45 10.95 -14.80 22.56
N LEU A 46 10.93 -14.90 21.24
CA LEU A 46 11.51 -16.04 20.53
C LEU A 46 13.03 -16.13 20.71
N LEU A 47 13.72 -14.99 20.80
CA LEU A 47 15.17 -14.94 21.08
C LEU A 47 15.49 -15.51 22.46
N LEU A 48 14.59 -15.35 23.44
CA LEU A 48 14.74 -15.91 24.79
C LEU A 48 14.41 -17.40 24.84
N SER A 49 13.43 -17.87 24.06
CA SER A 49 12.99 -19.28 24.05
C SER A 49 13.85 -20.22 23.19
N GLY A 50 14.63 -19.69 22.24
CA GLY A 50 15.59 -20.46 21.44
C GLY A 50 15.02 -21.19 20.22
N SER A 51 13.76 -20.98 19.86
CA SER A 51 13.17 -21.60 18.65
C SER A 51 13.68 -20.91 17.36
N ARG A 52 14.63 -21.55 16.67
CA ARG A 52 15.27 -20.96 15.49
C ARG A 52 14.37 -20.87 14.26
N ALA A 53 13.49 -21.85 14.04
CA ALA A 53 12.58 -21.83 12.90
C ALA A 53 11.53 -20.71 13.03
N ASP A 54 11.02 -20.49 14.24
CA ASP A 54 10.07 -19.41 14.50
C ASP A 54 10.74 -18.03 14.42
N LEU A 55 12.02 -17.94 14.81
CA LEU A 55 12.84 -16.73 14.64
C LEU A 55 13.02 -16.34 13.17
N ASP A 56 13.32 -17.28 12.30
CA ASP A 56 13.49 -16.97 10.88
C ASP A 56 12.16 -16.52 10.24
N LYS A 57 11.05 -17.13 10.65
CA LYS A 57 9.71 -16.76 10.20
C LYS A 57 9.30 -15.36 10.66
N ILE A 58 9.51 -15.01 11.93
CA ILE A 58 9.15 -13.68 12.44
C ILE A 58 10.02 -12.58 11.81
N ARG A 59 11.31 -12.86 11.56
CA ARG A 59 12.21 -11.94 10.85
C ARG A 59 11.76 -11.67 9.43
N ALA A 60 11.35 -12.70 8.69
CA ALA A 60 10.81 -12.53 7.35
C ALA A 60 9.54 -11.67 7.36
N ARG A 61 8.65 -11.89 8.35
CA ARG A 61 7.45 -11.06 8.54
C ARG A 61 7.81 -9.61 8.85
N LEU A 62 8.74 -9.36 9.78
CA LEU A 62 9.21 -8.01 10.12
C LEU A 62 9.81 -7.30 8.92
N ALA A 63 10.62 -7.99 8.11
CA ALA A 63 11.18 -7.43 6.88
C ALA A 63 10.07 -7.00 5.89
N ALA A 64 9.06 -7.85 5.70
CA ALA A 64 7.92 -7.54 4.83
C ALA A 64 7.10 -6.35 5.36
N LEU A 65 6.83 -6.30 6.66
CA LEU A 65 6.09 -5.20 7.30
C LEU A 65 6.85 -3.88 7.21
N ARG A 66 8.15 -3.87 7.49
CA ARG A 66 9.00 -2.67 7.35
C ARG A 66 9.05 -2.19 5.91
N ALA A 67 9.11 -3.11 4.93
CA ALA A 67 9.04 -2.76 3.52
C ALA A 67 7.66 -2.18 3.15
N ALA A 68 6.57 -2.71 3.71
CA ALA A 68 5.23 -2.17 3.52
C ALA A 68 5.09 -0.78 4.13
N ALA A 69 5.58 -0.57 5.36
CA ALA A 69 5.60 0.75 6.00
C ALA A 69 6.38 1.77 5.17
N LYS A 70 7.53 1.38 4.60
CA LYS A 70 8.31 2.23 3.68
C LYS A 70 7.54 2.60 2.40
N ARG A 71 6.69 1.72 1.88
CA ARG A 71 5.83 2.02 0.73
C ARG A 71 4.60 2.85 1.11
N ASN A 72 4.12 2.70 2.34
CA ASN A 72 2.99 3.42 2.90
C ASN A 72 3.36 4.85 3.37
N THR A 73 4.65 5.22 3.38
CA THR A 73 5.01 6.61 3.63
C THR A 73 4.44 7.46 2.51
N ALA A 74 3.70 8.50 2.90
CA ALA A 74 3.22 9.50 1.96
C ALA A 74 4.43 10.12 1.27
N GLN A 75 4.76 9.67 0.06
CA GLN A 75 5.72 10.38 -0.76
C GLN A 75 5.02 11.63 -1.26
N PRO A 76 5.51 12.84 -0.94
CA PRO A 76 5.03 14.03 -1.60
C PRO A 76 5.06 13.81 -3.11
N ILE A 77 4.03 14.28 -3.82
CA ILE A 77 4.03 14.20 -5.27
C ILE A 77 5.28 14.94 -5.76
N ASN A 78 6.09 14.22 -6.51
CA ASN A 78 7.33 14.67 -7.10
C ASN A 78 7.35 14.23 -8.56
N ASP A 79 8.27 14.79 -9.35
CA ASP A 79 8.31 14.53 -10.79
C ASP A 79 8.49 13.04 -11.11
N ALA A 80 9.17 12.27 -10.25
CA ALA A 80 9.40 10.83 -10.44
C ALA A 80 8.16 9.98 -10.16
N ASN A 81 7.21 10.45 -9.35
CA ASN A 81 5.96 9.74 -9.06
C ASN A 81 4.73 10.36 -9.74
N PHE A 82 4.84 11.57 -10.31
CA PHE A 82 3.74 12.31 -10.91
C PHE A 82 3.05 11.51 -12.03
N GLU A 83 3.81 11.07 -13.03
CA GLU A 83 3.25 10.33 -14.17
C GLU A 83 2.64 9.00 -13.72
N ARG A 84 3.25 8.33 -12.74
CA ARG A 84 2.70 7.10 -12.15
C ARG A 84 1.37 7.34 -11.42
N PHE A 85 1.21 8.48 -10.75
CA PHE A 85 -0.02 8.80 -10.01
C PHE A 85 -1.15 9.32 -10.90
N PHE A 86 -0.84 10.09 -11.94
CA PHE A 86 -1.86 10.76 -12.78
C PHE A 86 -2.05 10.13 -14.16
N GLY A 87 -1.16 9.24 -14.60
CA GLY A 87 -1.30 8.51 -15.88
C GLY A 87 -1.01 9.34 -17.13
N TYR A 88 -0.43 10.53 -16.99
CA TYR A 88 0.04 11.37 -18.09
C TYR A 88 1.36 12.08 -17.73
N PRO A 89 2.20 12.39 -18.73
CA PRO A 89 3.47 13.06 -18.49
C PRO A 89 3.25 14.46 -17.90
N GLY A 90 3.92 14.75 -16.79
CA GLY A 90 3.81 16.03 -16.12
C GLY A 90 4.78 16.14 -14.93
N LYS A 91 4.85 17.34 -14.35
CA LYS A 91 5.71 17.65 -13.21
C LYS A 91 4.87 18.13 -12.04
N ALA A 92 5.29 17.80 -10.83
CA ALA A 92 4.60 18.24 -9.63
C ALA A 92 4.70 19.76 -9.52
N LYS A 93 3.58 20.47 -9.41
CA LYS A 93 3.60 21.92 -9.14
C LYS A 93 4.22 22.14 -7.76
N ARG A 94 5.40 22.75 -7.72
CA ARG A 94 6.03 23.24 -6.49
C ARG A 94 5.33 24.55 -6.11
N ASN A 95 4.59 24.56 -5.00
CA ASN A 95 4.16 25.81 -4.39
C ASN A 95 5.42 26.50 -3.82
N ILE A 96 6.11 27.25 -4.68
CA ILE A 96 7.10 28.21 -4.24
C ILE A 96 6.29 29.34 -3.60
N SER A 97 6.34 29.46 -2.27
CA SER A 97 5.96 30.67 -1.57
C SER A 97 6.97 31.76 -1.95
N GLY A 98 6.84 32.30 -3.16
CA GLY A 98 7.44 33.55 -3.54
C GLY A 98 6.45 34.66 -3.22
N SER A 99 6.50 35.18 -2.00
CA SER A 99 6.02 36.55 -1.79
C SER A 99 6.94 37.47 -2.59
N PRO A 100 6.43 38.33 -3.49
CA PRO A 100 7.26 39.41 -4.00
C PRO A 100 7.53 40.35 -2.83
N SER A 101 8.79 40.50 -2.47
CA SER A 101 9.23 41.64 -1.69
C SER A 101 9.04 42.89 -2.54
N ASP A 102 8.21 43.81 -2.08
CA ASP A 102 8.31 45.24 -2.36
C ASP A 102 8.05 45.98 -1.03
#